data_AF-A0A9D9V5U9-F1
#
_entry.id   AF-A0A9D9V5U9-F1
#
_cell.length_a   1.000
_cell.length_b   1.000
_cell.length_c   1.000
_cell.angle_alpha   90.00
_cell.angle_beta   90.00
_cell.angle_gamma   90.00
#
_symmetry.space_group_name_H-M   'P 1'
#
loop_
_entity.id
_entity.type
_entity.pdbx_description
1 polymer ?
#
loop_
_entity_poly.entity_id
_entity_poly.type
_entity_poly.pdbx_seq_one_letter_code
_entity_poly.pdbx_strand_id
1 'polypeptide(L)'
;MSSDQLKDLLEEHADIAFAKVDGDGKHYTATIVSDVFVDQSKVKRQLWVYALLNPYITSGALHAIQLNTWTQEEWHKIYAEGGRQE
;
A
#
# COMPACT_ATOMS: atom_id res chain seq x y z
N MET A 1 2.56 14.71 8.86
CA MET A 1 1.39 13.83 8.71
C MET A 1 1.83 12.42 9.06
N SER A 2 1.14 11.77 10.00
CA SER A 2 1.51 10.43 10.48
C SER A 2 1.03 9.36 9.50
N SER A 3 1.74 8.24 9.44
CA SER A 3 1.37 7.04 8.66
C SER A 3 -0.05 6.57 8.94
N ASP A 4 -0.54 6.75 10.16
CA ASP A 4 -1.90 6.40 10.59
C ASP A 4 -2.98 7.15 9.80
N GLN A 5 -2.75 8.43 9.47
CA GLN A 5 -3.74 9.22 8.71
C GLN A 5 -3.84 8.77 7.25
N LEU A 6 -2.73 8.34 6.67
CA LEU A 6 -2.72 7.77 5.32
C LEU A 6 -3.41 6.41 5.29
N LYS A 7 -3.16 5.60 6.32
CA LYS A 7 -3.82 4.30 6.50
C LYS A 7 -5.34 4.48 6.61
N ASP A 8 -5.80 5.40 7.44
CA ASP A 8 -7.24 5.68 7.66
C ASP A 8 -7.93 6.13 6.37
N LEU A 9 -7.34 7.06 5.62
CA LEU A 9 -7.86 7.51 4.32
C LEU A 9 -7.98 6.36 3.30
N LEU A 10 -6.98 5.47 3.28
CA LEU A 10 -7.00 4.31 2.39
C LEU A 10 -8.04 3.28 2.86
N GLU A 11 -8.20 3.07 4.17
CA GLU A 11 -9.24 2.18 4.71
C GLU A 11 -10.66 2.74 4.55
N GLU A 12 -10.83 4.06 4.43
CA GLU A 12 -12.13 4.67 4.11
C GLU A 12 -12.59 4.40 2.67
N HIS A 13 -11.69 4.01 1.78
CA HIS A 13 -12.08 3.61 0.43
C HIS A 13 -12.76 2.24 0.46
N ALA A 14 -14.03 2.19 0.05
CA ALA A 14 -14.82 0.95 -0.03
C ALA A 14 -14.19 -0.14 -0.93
N ASP A 15 -13.35 0.28 -1.86
CA ASP A 15 -12.60 -0.62 -2.74
C ASP A 15 -11.40 -1.28 -2.05
N ILE A 16 -10.87 -0.69 -0.97
CA ILE A 16 -9.68 -1.18 -0.27
C ILE A 16 -10.10 -2.15 0.84
N ALA A 17 -9.63 -3.39 0.72
CA ALA A 17 -9.89 -4.43 1.72
C ALA A 17 -8.96 -4.28 2.94
N PHE A 18 -7.72 -3.82 2.71
CA PHE A 18 -6.75 -3.60 3.78
C PHE A 18 -5.70 -2.57 3.34
N ALA A 19 -5.36 -1.63 4.21
CA ALA A 19 -4.23 -0.73 4.00
C ALA A 19 -3.32 -0.66 5.22
N LYS A 20 -2.02 -0.58 4.97
CA LYS A 20 -0.99 -0.40 5.99
C LYS A 20 0.07 0.54 5.46
N VAL A 21 0.36 1.59 6.22
CA VAL A 21 1.44 2.53 5.90
C VAL A 21 2.46 2.47 7.02
N ASP A 22 3.72 2.26 6.67
CA ASP A 22 4.86 2.16 7.57
C ASP A 22 5.97 3.08 7.09
N GLY A 23 6.71 3.72 7.99
CA GLY A 23 7.78 4.62 7.57
C GLY A 23 8.68 5.08 8.71
N ASP A 24 9.98 4.92 8.52
CA ASP A 24 11.02 5.21 9.52
C ASP A 24 11.76 6.53 9.22
N GLY A 25 11.06 7.51 8.62
CA GLY A 25 11.60 8.84 8.33
C GLY A 25 12.52 8.95 7.10
N LYS A 26 13.13 7.87 6.62
CA LYS A 26 13.87 7.84 5.32
C LYS A 26 13.20 6.99 4.24
N HIS A 27 12.68 5.83 4.63
CA HIS A 27 12.04 4.87 3.73
C HIS A 27 10.62 4.66 4.23
N TYR A 28 9.67 4.80 3.32
CA TYR A 28 8.26 4.56 3.61
C TYR A 28 7.77 3.39 2.77
N THR A 29 6.90 2.58 3.34
CA THR A 29 6.29 1.43 2.66
C THR A 29 4.80 1.49 2.88
N ALA A 30 4.04 1.65 1.80
CA ALA A 30 2.59 1.55 1.82
C ALA A 30 2.16 0.23 1.19
N THR A 31 1.44 -0.57 1.95
CA THR A 31 0.88 -1.86 1.54
C THR A 31 -0.63 -1.76 1.44
N ILE A 32 -1.17 -1.99 0.24
CA ILE A 32 -2.60 -1.88 -0.05
C ILE A 32 -3.06 -3.21 -0.62
N VAL A 33 -4.13 -3.75 -0.06
CA VAL A 33 -4.80 -4.97 -0.50
C VAL A 33 -6.20 -4.62 -0.99
N SER A 34 -6.50 -4.98 -2.23
CA SER A 34 -7.81 -4.73 -2.81
C SER A 34 -8.10 -5.71 -3.95
N ASP A 35 -9.37 -6.07 -4.11
CA ASP A 35 -9.84 -6.88 -5.23
C ASP A 35 -9.83 -6.11 -6.56
N VAL A 36 -9.91 -4.76 -6.52
CA VAL A 36 -9.87 -3.92 -7.73
C VAL A 36 -8.56 -4.04 -8.50
N PHE A 37 -7.54 -4.57 -7.83
CA PHE A 37 -6.25 -4.84 -8.42
C PHE A 37 -6.24 -6.10 -9.27
N VAL A 38 -7.16 -7.06 -9.09
CA VAL A 38 -7.10 -8.39 -9.72
C VAL A 38 -6.98 -8.33 -11.25
N ASP A 39 -7.67 -7.37 -11.87
CA ASP A 39 -7.66 -7.15 -13.33
C ASP A 39 -6.66 -6.06 -13.78
N GLN A 40 -6.02 -5.37 -12.83
CA GLN A 40 -5.09 -4.28 -13.13
C GLN A 40 -3.65 -4.76 -13.22
N SER A 41 -2.86 -4.17 -14.12
CA SER A 41 -1.42 -4.42 -14.18
C SER A 41 -0.70 -3.82 -12.96
N LYS A 42 0.39 -4.46 -12.50
CA LYS A 42 1.24 -4.01 -11.38
C LYS A 42 1.56 -2.50 -11.42
N VAL A 43 1.92 -1.99 -12.59
CA VAL A 43 2.23 -0.56 -12.80
C VAL A 43 1.01 0.34 -12.59
N LYS A 44 -0.18 -0.05 -13.07
CA LYS A 44 -1.41 0.72 -12.87
C LYS A 44 -1.82 0.74 -11.41
N ARG A 45 -1.73 -0.40 -10.72
CA ARG A 45 -2.00 -0.50 -9.28
C ARG A 45 -1.08 0.47 -8.51
N GLN A 46 0.23 0.43 -8.81
CA GLN A 46 1.20 1.34 -8.22
C GLN A 46 0.93 2.80 -8.54
N LEU A 47 0.60 3.15 -9.80
CA LEU A 47 0.26 4.52 -10.20
C LEU A 47 -0.98 5.06 -9.49
N TRP A 48 -2.01 4.22 -9.31
CA TRP A 48 -3.25 4.60 -8.63
C TRP A 48 -2.99 4.93 -7.15
N VAL A 49 -2.31 4.02 -6.45
CA VAL A 49 -1.91 4.24 -5.05
C VAL A 49 -0.91 5.41 -4.95
N TYR A 50 0.02 5.51 -5.89
CA TYR A 50 0.96 6.61 -5.95
C TYR A 50 0.22 7.93 -6.09
N ALA A 51 -0.79 8.04 -6.94
CA ALA A 51 -1.57 9.27 -7.10
C ALA A 51 -2.29 9.69 -5.80
N LEU A 52 -2.81 8.73 -5.02
CA LEU A 52 -3.40 8.99 -3.70
C LEU A 52 -2.35 9.48 -2.70
N LEU A 53 -1.12 8.94 -2.76
CA LEU A 53 -0.04 9.25 -1.82
C LEU A 53 0.83 10.45 -2.28
N ASN A 54 0.83 10.78 -3.57
CA ASN A 54 1.60 11.84 -4.19
C ASN A 54 1.40 13.21 -3.53
N PRO A 55 0.17 13.67 -3.19
CA PRO A 55 0.00 14.93 -2.46
C PRO A 55 0.68 14.94 -1.09
N TYR A 56 0.83 13.78 -0.44
CA TYR A 56 1.50 13.64 0.85
C TYR A 56 3.03 13.52 0.70
N ILE A 57 3.50 12.86 -0.36
CA ILE A 57 4.92 12.76 -0.73
C ILE A 57 5.49 14.13 -1.13
N THR A 58 4.72 14.89 -1.91
CA THR A 58 5.07 16.26 -2.39
C THR A 58 5.27 17.24 -1.24
N SER A 59 4.80 16.93 -0.03
CA SER A 59 5.01 17.74 1.17
C SER A 59 6.48 17.80 1.64
N GLY A 60 7.41 17.08 0.99
CA GLY A 60 8.85 17.37 1.03
C GLY A 60 9.69 16.62 2.08
N ALA A 61 9.09 15.68 2.81
CA ALA A 61 9.78 14.90 3.85
C ALA A 61 10.20 13.47 3.41
N LEU A 62 9.91 13.09 2.17
CA LEU A 62 9.94 11.70 1.68
C LEU A 62 10.83 11.57 0.44
N HIS A 63 11.94 10.85 0.54
CA HIS A 63 12.86 10.63 -0.60
C HIS A 63 12.60 9.31 -1.33
N ALA A 64 12.09 8.27 -0.64
CA ALA A 64 11.73 6.98 -1.24
C ALA A 64 10.50 6.38 -0.56
N ILE A 65 9.48 6.05 -1.36
CA ILE A 65 8.32 5.29 -0.91
C ILE A 65 8.17 4.02 -1.76
N GLN A 66 7.99 2.90 -1.09
CA GLN A 66 7.73 1.61 -1.68
C GLN A 66 6.22 1.36 -1.64
N LEU A 67 5.63 1.10 -2.81
CA LEU A 67 4.21 0.77 -2.93
C LEU A 67 4.04 -0.71 -3.22
N ASN A 68 3.39 -1.38 -2.29
CA ASN A 68 3.10 -2.80 -2.32
C ASN A 68 1.59 -2.98 -2.51
N THR A 69 1.17 -3.22 -3.75
CA THR A 69 -0.23 -3.42 -4.11
C THR A 69 -0.50 -4.90 -4.35
N TRP A 70 -1.36 -5.49 -3.53
CA TRP A 70 -1.68 -6.92 -3.57
C TRP A 70 -3.17 -7.13 -3.75
N THR A 71 -3.53 -8.22 -4.42
CA THR A 71 -4.92 -8.71 -4.38
C THR A 71 -5.20 -9.42 -3.05
N GLN A 72 -6.47 -9.56 -2.68
CA GLN A 72 -6.84 -10.36 -1.50
C GLN A 72 -6.31 -11.79 -1.61
N GLU A 73 -6.34 -12.38 -2.80
CA GLU A 73 -5.76 -13.70 -3.08
C GLU A 73 -4.24 -13.73 -2.91
N GLU A 74 -3.51 -12.77 -3.50
CA GLU A 74 -2.05 -12.69 -3.36
C GLU A 74 -1.65 -12.47 -1.90
N TRP A 75 -2.34 -11.58 -1.19
CA TRP A 75 -2.13 -11.34 0.23
C TRP A 75 -2.39 -12.62 1.03
N HIS A 76 -3.53 -13.27 0.81
CA HIS A 76 -3.84 -14.53 1.48
C HIS A 76 -2.77 -15.60 1.19
N LYS A 77 -2.27 -15.72 -0.04
CA LYS A 77 -1.17 -16.64 -0.38
C LYS A 77 0.13 -16.29 0.34
N ILE A 78 0.54 -15.03 0.36
CA ILE A 78 1.78 -14.60 1.03
C ILE A 78 1.73 -14.92 2.53
N TYR A 79 0.59 -14.71 3.19
CA TYR A 79 0.43 -14.96 4.62
C TYR A 79 0.14 -16.44 4.95
N ALA A 80 -0.53 -17.17 4.06
CA ALA A 80 -0.77 -18.59 4.21
C ALA A 80 0.50 -19.42 3.95
N GLU A 81 1.37 -18.98 3.04
CA GLU A 81 2.63 -19.67 2.71
C GLU A 81 3.84 -19.14 3.51
N GLY A 82 3.77 -17.92 4.06
CA GLY A 82 4.85 -17.26 4.81
C GLY A 82 5.12 -17.81 6.22
N GLY A 83 4.42 -18.86 6.65
CA GLY A 83 4.63 -19.53 7.95
C GLY A 83 5.84 -20.48 8.01
N ARG A 84 6.64 -20.61 6.94
CA ARG A 84 7.96 -21.24 7.00
C ARG A 84 9.04 -20.17 6.97
N GLN A 85 9.41 -19.65 8.13
CA GLN A 85 10.81 -19.26 8.31
C GLN A 85 11.55 -20.50 8.80
N GLU A 86 12.60 -20.87 8.06
CA GLU A 86 13.57 -21.92 8.38
C GLU A 86 14.33 -21.65 9.68
#